data_AF-L1QMX9-F1
#
_entry.id   AF-L1QMX9-F1
#
_cell.length_a   1.000
_cell.length_b   1.000
_cell.length_c   1.000
_cell.angle_alpha   90.00
_cell.angle_beta   90.00
_cell.angle_gamma   90.00
#
_symmetry.space_group_name_H-M   'P 1'
#
loop_
_entity.id
_entity.type
_entity.pdbx_description
1 polymer ?
#
loop_
_entity_poly.entity_id
_entity_poly.type
_entity_poly.pdbx_seq_one_letter_code
_entity_poly.pdbx_strand_id
1 'polypeptide(L)'
;MAYTALYREWRPRTFNDVVGQEHITTTLKNQILNNRIAHAYLFCGTRGTGKTSTAKFFAKALNCLDLKDGEPCNECEMCRKINEGFSYRRNRIRCCFK
;
A
#
# COMPACT_ATOMS: atom_id res chain seq x y z
N MET A 1 -2.20 -20.68 19.83
CA MET A 1 -1.43 -19.89 18.85
C MET A 1 -1.92 -20.26 17.47
N ALA A 2 -2.62 -19.36 16.78
CA ALA A 2 -3.19 -19.64 15.47
C ALA A 2 -2.06 -19.74 14.43
N TYR A 3 -1.97 -20.89 13.76
CA TYR A 3 -1.05 -21.11 12.64
C TYR A 3 -1.29 -20.05 11.57
N THR A 4 -0.33 -19.15 11.39
CA THR A 4 -0.39 -18.09 10.39
C THR A 4 0.48 -18.50 9.23
N ALA A 5 -0.07 -18.52 8.01
CA ALA A 5 0.69 -18.89 6.84
C ALA A 5 1.82 -17.86 6.59
N LEU A 6 3.03 -18.34 6.27
CA LEU A 6 4.26 -17.54 6.07
C LEU A 6 4.05 -16.33 5.14
N TYR A 7 3.26 -16.48 4.07
CA TYR A 7 3.01 -15.39 3.12
C TYR A 7 2.16 -14.22 3.70
N ARG A 8 1.43 -14.46 4.79
CA ARG A 8 0.69 -13.40 5.51
C ARG A 8 1.57 -12.67 6.49
N GLU A 9 2.51 -13.39 7.11
CA GLU A 9 3.47 -12.85 8.07
C GLU A 9 4.49 -11.94 7.38
N TRP A 10 5.05 -12.38 6.25
CA TRP A 10 6.03 -11.65 5.45
C TRP A 10 5.42 -10.69 4.42
N ARG A 11 4.15 -10.31 4.58
CA ARG A 11 3.54 -9.35 3.66
C ARG A 11 4.16 -7.96 3.91
N PRO A 12 4.79 -7.34 2.89
CA PRO A 12 5.49 -6.07 3.05
C PRO A 12 4.52 -4.99 3.57
N ARG A 13 4.97 -4.26 4.59
CA ARG A 13 4.16 -3.23 5.29
C ARG A 13 4.60 -1.82 4.90
N THR A 14 5.84 -1.69 4.44
CA THR A 14 6.44 -0.43 4.00
C THR A 14 6.80 -0.49 2.52
N PHE A 15 7.14 0.67 1.95
CA PHE A 15 7.62 0.77 0.57
C PHE A 15 9.01 0.12 0.40
N ASN A 16 9.83 0.14 1.45
CA ASN A 16 11.20 -0.40 1.41
C ASN A 16 11.23 -1.93 1.46
N ASP A 17 10.16 -2.57 1.97
CA ASP A 17 10.02 -4.03 1.98
C ASP A 17 9.69 -4.60 0.57
N VAL A 18 9.47 -3.74 -0.43
CA VAL A 18 9.17 -4.16 -1.81
C VAL A 18 10.47 -4.40 -2.56
N VAL A 19 10.81 -5.66 -2.76
CA VAL A 19 12.00 -6.06 -3.51
C VAL A 19 11.76 -5.92 -5.02
N GLY A 20 12.64 -5.20 -5.71
CA GLY A 20 12.74 -5.18 -7.18
C GLY A 20 11.78 -4.23 -7.92
N GLN A 21 10.99 -3.40 -7.23
CA GLN A 21 10.09 -2.42 -7.86
C GLN A 21 10.39 -0.97 -7.42
N GLU A 22 11.67 -0.60 -7.34
CA GLU A 22 12.14 0.71 -6.87
C GLU A 22 11.60 1.89 -7.72
N HIS A 23 11.51 1.70 -9.03
CA HIS A 23 10.97 2.75 -9.90
C HIS A 23 9.51 3.08 -9.55
N ILE A 24 8.70 2.05 -9.32
CA ILE A 24 7.28 2.21 -9.03
C ILE A 24 7.10 2.80 -7.62
N THR A 25 7.83 2.31 -6.62
CA THR A 25 7.74 2.83 -5.26
C THR A 25 8.18 4.28 -5.18
N THR A 26 9.25 4.66 -5.88
CA THR A 26 9.72 6.05 -5.97
C THR A 26 8.69 6.97 -6.63
N THR A 27 8.10 6.56 -7.75
CA THR A 27 7.06 7.35 -8.43
C THR A 27 5.82 7.54 -7.55
N LEU A 28 5.36 6.48 -6.86
CA LEU A 28 4.21 6.56 -5.96
C LEU A 28 4.51 7.44 -4.73
N LYS A 29 5.70 7.34 -4.14
CA LYS A 29 6.17 8.23 -3.05
C LYS A 29 6.14 9.70 -3.51
N ASN A 30 6.72 9.98 -4.67
CA ASN A 30 6.75 11.33 -5.22
C ASN A 30 5.34 11.87 -5.53
N GLN A 31 4.41 11.04 -5.98
CA GLN A 31 3.01 11.47 -6.19
C GLN A 31 2.31 11.86 -4.90
N ILE A 32 2.57 11.12 -3.82
CA ILE A 32 2.02 11.42 -2.48
C ILE A 32 2.61 12.73 -1.95
N LEU A 33 3.94 12.89 -2.00
CA LEU A 33 4.63 14.11 -1.53
C LEU A 33 4.18 15.36 -2.29
N ASN A 34 3.98 15.25 -3.60
CA ASN A 34 3.55 16.38 -4.43
C ASN A 34 2.02 16.54 -4.50
N ASN A 35 1.24 15.78 -3.71
CA ASN A 35 -0.23 15.76 -3.76
C ASN A 35 -0.82 15.54 -5.17
N ARG A 36 -0.09 14.87 -6.06
CA ARG A 36 -0.53 14.55 -7.44
C ARG A 36 -1.16 13.17 -7.49
N ILE A 37 -2.32 13.03 -6.85
CA ILE A 37 -3.01 11.75 -6.72
C ILE A 37 -4.04 11.58 -7.84
N ALA A 38 -3.94 10.48 -8.60
CA ALA A 38 -4.92 10.14 -9.63
C ALA A 38 -6.20 9.51 -9.03
N HIS A 39 -7.30 9.61 -9.77
CA HIS A 39 -8.60 9.03 -9.38
C HIS A 39 -8.65 7.50 -9.54
N ALA A 40 -7.76 6.90 -10.33
CA ALA A 40 -7.69 5.45 -10.49
C ALA A 40 -6.24 5.00 -10.73
N TYR A 41 -5.90 3.87 -10.15
CA TYR A 41 -4.61 3.20 -10.34
C TYR A 41 -4.84 1.77 -10.81
N LEU A 42 -4.21 1.41 -11.93
CA LEU A 42 -4.26 0.07 -12.49
C LEU A 42 -2.91 -0.61 -12.27
N PHE A 43 -2.89 -1.66 -11.46
CA PHE A 43 -1.70 -2.46 -11.24
C PHE A 43 -1.77 -3.72 -12.13
N CYS A 44 -0.91 -3.78 -13.16
CA CYS A 44 -0.86 -4.86 -14.15
C CYS A 44 0.40 -5.73 -14.01
N GLY A 45 0.27 -7.04 -14.24
CA GLY A 45 1.42 -7.95 -14.47
C GLY A 45 1.17 -9.39 -14.02
N THR A 46 2.23 -10.21 -13.96
CA THR A 46 2.15 -11.64 -13.63
C THR A 46 1.75 -11.93 -12.17
N ARG A 47 1.18 -13.11 -11.90
CA ARG A 47 0.77 -13.52 -10.55
C ARG A 47 2.01 -13.60 -9.64
N GLY A 48 1.88 -13.12 -8.39
CA GLY A 48 2.96 -13.19 -7.40
C GLY A 48 3.91 -11.99 -7.33
N THR A 49 3.84 -11.02 -8.26
CA THR A 49 4.75 -9.84 -8.25
C THR A 49 4.34 -8.73 -7.27
N GLY A 50 3.61 -9.05 -6.20
CA GLY A 50 3.32 -8.09 -5.13
C GLY A 50 2.30 -6.98 -5.44
N LYS A 51 1.69 -6.90 -6.64
CA LYS A 51 0.70 -5.86 -7.02
C LYS A 51 -0.37 -5.56 -5.98
N THR A 52 -0.98 -6.59 -5.42
CA THR A 52 -2.03 -6.43 -4.39
C THR A 52 -1.46 -5.88 -3.09
N SER A 53 -0.22 -6.23 -2.75
CA SER A 53 0.48 -5.63 -1.61
C SER A 53 0.82 -4.16 -1.90
N THR A 54 1.23 -3.85 -3.14
CA THR A 54 1.49 -2.49 -3.63
C THR A 54 0.30 -1.57 -3.51
N ALA A 55 -0.85 -1.99 -4.04
CA ALA A 55 -2.08 -1.25 -3.92
C ALA A 55 -2.53 -1.06 -2.46
N LYS A 56 -2.29 -2.05 -1.59
CA LYS A 56 -2.68 -1.98 -0.17
C LYS A 56 -1.84 -0.95 0.60
N PHE A 57 -0.51 -0.99 0.50
CA PHE A 57 0.29 0.03 1.19
C PHE A 57 0.09 1.42 0.57
N PHE A 58 -0.18 1.51 -0.74
CA PHE A 58 -0.45 2.80 -1.37
C PHE A 58 -1.76 3.40 -0.85
N ALA A 59 -2.83 2.59 -0.78
CA ALA A 59 -4.08 2.99 -0.14
C ALA A 59 -3.88 3.34 1.35
N LYS A 60 -2.95 2.66 2.02
CA LYS A 60 -2.60 2.95 3.42
C LYS A 60 -1.91 4.31 3.56
N ALA A 61 -0.93 4.61 2.71
CA ALA A 61 -0.21 5.88 2.71
C ALA A 61 -1.18 7.04 2.42
N LEU A 62 -2.12 6.86 1.49
CA LEU A 62 -3.16 7.86 1.19
C LEU A 62 -4.16 8.14 2.33
N ASN A 63 -4.33 7.20 3.26
CA ASN A 63 -5.28 7.33 4.39
C ASN A 63 -4.58 7.49 5.76
N CYS A 64 -3.24 7.47 5.81
CA CYS A 64 -2.50 7.75 7.05
C CYS A 64 -2.66 9.24 7.37
N LEU A 65 -2.80 9.54 8.67
CA LEU A 65 -2.97 10.91 9.17
C LEU A 65 -1.63 11.63 9.36
N ASP A 66 -0.54 10.87 9.46
CA ASP A 66 0.80 11.35 9.77
C ASP A 66 1.81 10.70 8.83
N LEU A 67 1.90 11.21 7.59
CA LEU A 67 2.84 10.68 6.60
C LEU A 67 4.26 11.13 6.95
N LYS A 68 5.19 10.18 7.01
CA LYS A 68 6.63 10.47 7.12
C LYS A 68 7.28 10.17 5.77
N ASP A 69 7.72 11.20 5.06
CA ASP A 69 8.40 11.08 3.75
C ASP A 69 7.68 10.21 2.71
N GLY A 70 6.35 10.28 2.67
CA GLY A 70 5.53 9.49 1.74
C GLY A 70 5.35 8.02 2.16
N GLU A 71 5.81 7.64 3.35
CA GLU A 71 5.58 6.31 3.94
C GLU A 71 4.44 6.31 4.97
N PRO A 72 3.69 5.20 5.08
CA PRO A 72 2.64 5.07 6.08
C PRO A 72 3.23 4.91 7.48
N CYS A 73 2.75 5.73 8.41
CA CYS A 73 3.11 5.74 9.83
C CYS A 73 2.99 4.40 10.57
N ASN A 74 2.17 3.45 10.09
CA ASN A 74 1.89 2.14 10.70
C ASN A 74 1.28 2.14 12.11
N GLU A 75 1.35 3.25 12.85
CA GLU A 75 0.85 3.39 14.22
C GLU A 75 -0.59 3.90 14.28
N CYS A 76 -1.04 4.60 13.22
CA CYS A 76 -2.34 5.25 13.13
C CYS A 76 -3.52 4.25 13.13
N GLU A 77 -4.68 4.68 13.60
CA GLU A 77 -5.87 3.82 13.67
C GLU A 77 -6.28 3.29 12.29
N MET A 78 -6.18 4.13 11.25
CA MET A 78 -6.39 3.69 9.85
C MET A 78 -5.36 2.66 9.40
N CYS A 79 -4.12 2.82 9.84
CA CYS A 79 -3.00 1.97 9.49
C CYS A 79 -3.17 0.57 10.07
N ARG A 80 -3.65 0.47 11.31
CA ARG A 80 -3.99 -0.79 11.98
C ARG A 80 -5.18 -1.46 11.31
N LYS A 81 -6.27 -0.71 11.08
CA LYS A 81 -7.47 -1.23 10.39
C LYS A 81 -7.15 -1.85 9.03
N ILE A 82 -6.30 -1.19 8.22
CA ILE A 82 -5.88 -1.71 6.91
C ILE A 82 -5.00 -2.97 7.05
N ASN A 83 -4.13 -3.03 8.06
CA ASN A 83 -3.31 -4.22 8.34
C ASN A 83 -4.16 -5.42 8.78
N GLU A 84 -5.22 -5.19 9.56
CA GLU A 84 -6.17 -6.23 9.98
C GLU A 84 -7.06 -6.73 8.83
N GLY A 85 -6.99 -6.11 7.66
CA GLY A 85 -7.70 -6.54 6.45
C GLY A 85 -8.98 -5.75 6.16
N PHE A 86 -9.28 -4.68 6.92
CA PHE A 86 -10.38 -3.79 6.57
C PHE A 86 -10.00 -2.97 5.33
N SER A 87 -10.75 -3.18 4.23
CA SER A 87 -10.71 -2.31 3.06
C SER A 87 -11.46 -1.03 3.39
N TYR A 88 -10.73 0.01 3.82
CA TYR A 88 -11.33 1.29 4.13
C TYR A 88 -11.61 2.07 2.84
N ARG A 89 -12.89 2.27 2.51
CA ARG A 89 -13.36 2.85 1.24
C ARG A 89 -13.61 4.36 1.37
N ARG A 90 -12.73 5.12 2.04
CA ARG A 90 -12.94 6.57 2.28
C ARG A 90 -12.48 7.51 1.16
N ASN A 91 -11.79 7.03 0.12
CA ASN A 91 -11.40 7.86 -1.01
C ASN A 91 -11.90 7.28 -2.34
N ARG A 92 -12.27 8.16 -3.28
CA ARG A 92 -12.76 7.86 -4.65
C ARG A 92 -11.73 7.12 -5.54
N ILE A 93 -10.63 6.63 -4.97
CA ILE A 93 -9.52 6.03 -5.70
C ILE A 93 -9.80 4.55 -5.88
N ARG A 94 -10.04 4.13 -7.13
CA ARG A 94 -10.22 2.72 -7.47
C ARG A 94 -8.85 2.11 -7.81
N CYS A 95 -8.40 1.17 -6.99
CA CYS A 95 -7.29 0.29 -7.34
C CYS A 95 -7.86 -0.98 -7.97
N CYS A 96 -7.70 -1.11 -9.29
CA CYS A 96 -8.14 -2.31 -10.02
C CYS A 96 -6.93 -3.21 -10.29
N PHE A 97 -7.12 -4.52 -10.15
CA PHE A 97 -6.11 -5.54 -10.48
C PHE A 97 -6.48 -6.17 -11.81
N LYS A 98 -5.54 -6.25 -12.75
CA LYS A 98 -5.70 -6.95 -14.02
C LYS A 98 -4.54 -7.92 -14.25
#